data_AF-A0A820J9D3-F1
#
_entry.id   AF-A0A820J9D3-F1
#
_cell.length_a   1.000
_cell.length_b   1.000
_cell.length_c   1.000
_cell.angle_alpha   90.00
_cell.angle_beta   90.00
_cell.angle_gamma   90.00
#
_symmetry.space_group_name_H-M   'P 1'
#
loop_
_entity.id
_entity.type
_entity.pdbx_description
1 polymer ?
#
loop_
_entity_poly.entity_id
_entity_poly.type
_entity_poly.pdbx_seq_one_letter_code
_entity_poly.pdbx_strand_id
1 'polypeptide(L)'
;QLNSLRSILRSDDHLQIHTSGDYEQVRINLDHDIQISFFFDALNNLNKLLTINNLHDLRIIKSSQKCPLNKDQWTNIRKYFDELIQKSNESTSLQSIIQLIQDYLLKISI
;
A
#
# COMPACT_ATOMS: atom_id res chain seq x y z
N GLN A 1 -7.55 13.15 -1.72
CA GLN A 1 -6.38 12.24 -1.65
C GLN A 1 -6.72 10.78 -1.80
N LEU A 2 -7.74 10.25 -1.11
CA LEU A 2 -8.23 8.89 -1.39
C LEU A 2 -8.64 8.72 -2.87
N ASN A 3 -9.21 9.76 -3.48
CA ASN A 3 -9.45 9.79 -4.93
C ASN A 3 -8.16 9.77 -5.76
N SER A 4 -7.07 10.36 -5.27
CA SER A 4 -5.75 10.29 -5.90
C SER A 4 -5.18 8.88 -5.80
N LEU A 5 -5.32 8.21 -4.64
CA LEU A 5 -5.02 6.78 -4.53
C LEU A 5 -5.88 5.96 -5.49
N ARG A 6 -7.19 6.18 -5.56
CA ARG A 6 -8.07 5.48 -6.52
C ARG A 6 -7.64 5.67 -7.97
N SER A 7 -7.09 6.83 -8.33
CA SER A 7 -6.66 7.11 -9.70
C SER A 7 -5.45 6.31 -10.18
N ILE A 8 -4.67 5.73 -9.25
CA ILE A 8 -3.52 4.87 -9.57
C ILE A 8 -3.83 3.37 -9.48
N LEU A 9 -5.03 3.01 -9.00
CA LEU A 9 -5.44 1.62 -8.89
C LEU A 9 -5.85 1.10 -10.26
N ARG A 10 -5.45 -0.14 -10.55
CA ARG A 10 -5.89 -0.85 -11.75
C ARG A 10 -7.32 -1.33 -11.56
N SER A 11 -7.93 -1.81 -12.64
CA SER A 11 -9.32 -2.30 -12.65
C SER A 11 -9.58 -3.46 -11.67
N ASP A 12 -8.54 -4.25 -11.39
CA ASP A 12 -8.51 -5.41 -10.50
C ASP A 12 -8.02 -5.09 -9.08
N ASP A 13 -7.48 -3.89 -8.87
CA ASP A 13 -7.09 -3.42 -7.55
C ASP A 13 -8.31 -2.88 -6.79
N HIS A 14 -8.31 -3.05 -5.47
CA HIS A 14 -9.44 -2.63 -4.63
C HIS A 14 -8.99 -1.85 -3.40
N LEU A 15 -9.54 -0.66 -3.22
CA LEU A 15 -9.34 0.15 -2.02
C LEU A 15 -10.54 0.06 -1.09
N GLN A 16 -10.28 -0.36 0.13
CA GLN A 16 -11.23 -0.47 1.23
C GLN A 16 -10.81 0.49 2.33
N ILE A 17 -11.80 1.12 2.96
CA ILE A 17 -11.60 2.04 4.08
C ILE A 17 -12.52 1.59 5.19
N HIS A 18 -11.95 1.41 6.37
CA HIS A 18 -12.68 1.04 7.58
C HIS A 18 -12.41 2.08 8.65
N THR A 19 -13.46 2.57 9.28
CA THR A 19 -13.35 3.42 10.48
C THR A 19 -12.83 2.59 11.64
N SER A 20 -11.80 3.09 12.35
CA SER A 20 -11.15 2.42 13.47
C SER A 20 -10.90 3.42 14.60
N GLY A 21 -11.97 3.86 15.26
CA GLY A 21 -11.90 4.92 16.27
C GLY A 21 -11.57 6.27 15.64
N ASP A 22 -10.52 6.94 16.13
CA ASP A 22 -10.06 8.23 15.62
C ASP A 22 -9.24 8.13 14.30
N TYR A 23 -8.95 6.90 13.86
CA TYR A 23 -8.18 6.62 12.65
C TYR A 23 -9.05 5.97 11.58
N GLU A 24 -8.68 6.18 10.32
CA GLU A 24 -9.15 5.37 9.20
C GLU A 24 -8.09 4.33 8.84
N GLN A 25 -8.51 3.06 8.82
CA GLN A 25 -7.71 1.98 8.25
C GLN A 25 -7.97 1.92 6.74
N VAL A 26 -6.91 2.06 5.95
CA VAL A 26 -6.96 1.85 4.51
C VAL A 26 -6.33 0.52 4.19
N ARG A 27 -6.99 -0.26 3.33
CA ARG A 27 -6.48 -1.50 2.74
C ARG A 27 -6.57 -1.40 1.24
N ILE A 28 -5.45 -1.64 0.56
CA ILE A 28 -5.36 -1.63 -0.89
C ILE A 28 -4.96 -3.03 -1.31
N ASN A 29 -5.90 -3.78 -1.87
CA ASN A 29 -5.63 -5.08 -2.47
C ASN A 29 -5.04 -4.87 -3.86
N LEU A 30 -3.85 -5.41 -4.08
CA LEU A 30 -3.09 -5.39 -5.30
C LEU A 30 -2.97 -6.82 -5.84
N ASP A 31 -3.16 -7.02 -7.15
CA ASP A 31 -2.98 -8.31 -7.82
C ASP A 31 -3.69 -9.48 -7.08
N HIS A 32 -4.93 -9.20 -6.63
CA HIS A 32 -5.85 -10.03 -5.84
C HIS A 32 -5.37 -10.60 -4.48
N ASP A 33 -4.07 -10.76 -4.26
CA ASP A 33 -3.50 -11.51 -3.15
C ASP A 33 -2.44 -10.76 -2.35
N ILE A 34 -2.04 -9.58 -2.80
CA ILE A 34 -1.17 -8.69 -2.04
C ILE A 34 -2.03 -7.56 -1.47
N GLN A 35 -1.73 -7.12 -0.26
CA GLN A 35 -2.42 -5.99 0.33
C GLN A 35 -1.41 -5.04 0.96
N ILE A 36 -1.58 -3.75 0.70
CA ILE A 36 -0.95 -2.68 1.47
C ILE A 36 -1.99 -2.16 2.46
N SER A 37 -1.64 -2.13 3.75
CA SER A 37 -2.50 -1.64 4.83
C SER A 37 -1.79 -0.55 5.61
N PHE A 38 -2.52 0.48 6.02
CA PHE A 38 -2.03 1.54 6.89
C PHE A 38 -3.20 2.23 7.59
N PHE A 39 -2.90 3.03 8.60
CA PHE A 39 -3.83 3.92 9.27
C PHE A 39 -3.43 5.37 9.01
N PHE A 40 -4.41 6.27 8.99
CA PHE A 40 -4.14 7.70 9.05
C PHE A 40 -5.20 8.37 9.92
N ASP A 41 -4.80 9.46 10.57
CA ASP A 41 -5.73 10.28 11.37
C ASP A 41 -6.64 11.04 10.40
N ALA A 42 -7.89 10.60 10.28
CA ALA A 42 -8.85 11.18 9.37
C ALA A 42 -9.25 12.60 9.78
N LEU A 43 -9.34 12.88 11.08
CA LEU A 43 -9.73 14.20 11.60
C LEU A 43 -8.70 15.27 11.23
N ASN A 44 -7.41 14.94 11.30
CA ASN A 44 -6.31 15.88 11.07
C ASN A 44 -5.72 15.85 9.65
N ASN A 45 -6.06 14.84 8.84
CA ASN A 45 -5.48 14.64 7.51
C ASN A 45 -6.49 14.48 6.36
N LEU A 46 -7.78 14.71 6.57
CA LEU A 46 -8.83 14.63 5.52
C LEU A 46 -8.46 15.34 4.20
N ASN A 47 -7.68 16.44 4.27
CA ASN A 47 -7.23 17.22 3.11
C ASN A 47 -5.71 17.24 2.92
N LYS A 48 -4.92 16.49 3.70
CA LYS A 48 -3.45 16.47 3.61
C LYS A 48 -2.92 15.29 2.81
N LEU A 49 -1.90 15.55 1.98
CA LEU A 49 -1.28 14.50 1.17
C LEU A 49 -0.86 13.34 2.08
N LEU A 50 -1.24 12.12 1.73
CA LEU A 50 -0.78 10.93 2.45
C LEU A 50 0.70 10.73 2.13
N THR A 51 1.55 10.94 3.13
CA THR A 51 3.01 10.79 3.07
C THR A 51 3.48 9.86 4.18
N ILE A 52 4.69 9.33 4.08
CA ILE A 52 5.23 8.41 5.10
C ILE A 52 5.11 8.97 6.54
N ASN A 53 5.20 10.28 6.74
CA ASN A 53 5.12 10.90 8.06
C ASN A 53 3.73 10.89 8.71
N ASN A 54 2.64 10.90 7.91
CA ASN A 54 1.28 10.97 8.45
C ASN A 54 0.52 9.65 8.36
N LEU A 55 1.25 8.56 8.11
CA LEU A 55 0.73 7.22 8.15
C LEU A 55 1.22 6.51 9.40
N HIS A 56 0.35 5.66 9.93
CA HIS A 56 0.67 4.75 11.00
C HIS A 56 0.57 3.32 10.50
N ASP A 57 1.48 2.49 10.98
CA ASP A 57 1.46 1.05 10.77
C ASP A 57 1.36 0.62 9.29
N LEU A 58 2.12 1.29 8.43
CA LEU A 58 2.20 0.98 7.02
C LEU A 58 2.88 -0.38 6.81
N ARG A 59 2.15 -1.32 6.20
CA ARG A 59 2.57 -2.71 6.02
C ARG A 59 2.17 -3.23 4.65
N ILE A 60 2.95 -4.19 4.14
CA ILE A 60 2.58 -5.05 3.03
C ILE A 60 2.36 -6.47 3.54
N ILE A 61 1.26 -7.09 3.15
CA ILE A 61 0.88 -8.47 3.51
C ILE A 61 0.48 -9.23 2.25
N LYS A 62 0.52 -10.56 2.32
CA LYS A 62 -0.08 -11.42 1.31
C LYS A 62 -1.18 -12.30 1.90
N SER A 63 -2.18 -12.59 1.08
CA SER A 63 -3.21 -13.58 1.34
C SER A 63 -2.57 -14.93 1.61
N SER A 64 -2.84 -15.51 2.78
CA SER A 64 -2.30 -16.82 3.16
C SER A 64 -2.92 -17.99 2.41
N GLN A 65 -4.07 -17.79 1.76
CA GLN A 65 -4.89 -18.88 1.21
C GLN A 65 -4.90 -18.95 -0.32
N LYS A 66 -4.50 -17.89 -1.04
CA LYS A 66 -4.69 -17.82 -2.50
C LYS A 66 -3.51 -17.25 -3.30
N CYS A 67 -2.49 -16.71 -2.64
CA CYS A 67 -1.38 -16.04 -3.32
C CYS A 67 -0.56 -17.01 -4.18
N PRO A 68 -0.46 -16.81 -5.51
CA PRO A 68 0.31 -17.68 -6.41
C PRO A 68 1.83 -17.53 -6.22
N LEU A 69 2.28 -16.52 -5.47
CA LEU A 69 3.69 -16.25 -5.26
C LEU A 69 4.34 -17.26 -4.33
N ASN A 70 5.46 -17.82 -4.79
CA ASN A 70 6.30 -18.68 -3.97
C ASN A 70 6.99 -17.88 -2.85
N LYS A 71 7.70 -18.59 -1.97
CA LYS A 71 8.37 -17.99 -0.80
C LYS A 71 9.39 -16.93 -1.19
N ASP A 72 10.16 -17.16 -2.24
CA ASP A 72 11.25 -16.28 -2.67
C ASP A 72 10.70 -15.01 -3.32
N GLN A 73 9.71 -15.15 -4.21
CA GLN A 73 8.99 -14.02 -4.80
C GLN A 73 8.39 -13.12 -3.71
N TRP A 74 7.68 -13.70 -2.73
CA TRP A 74 7.14 -12.93 -1.61
C TRP A 74 8.21 -12.23 -0.79
N THR A 75 9.31 -12.93 -0.49
CA THR A 75 10.43 -12.36 0.27
C THR A 75 11.05 -11.16 -0.45
N ASN A 76 11.18 -11.25 -1.77
CA ASN A 76 11.70 -10.17 -2.60
C ASN A 76 10.77 -8.96 -2.65
N ILE A 77 9.46 -9.16 -2.78
CA ILE A 77 8.46 -8.07 -2.73
C ILE A 77 8.51 -7.36 -1.39
N ARG A 78 8.51 -8.12 -0.28
CA ARG A 78 8.59 -7.54 1.06
C ARG A 78 9.88 -6.76 1.26
N LYS A 79 11.01 -7.31 0.85
CA LYS A 79 12.31 -6.63 0.91
C LYS A 79 12.30 -5.34 0.08
N TYR A 80 11.76 -5.38 -1.13
CA TYR A 80 11.64 -4.21 -1.99
C TYR A 80 10.76 -3.12 -1.35
N PHE A 81 9.62 -3.50 -0.78
CA PHE A 81 8.76 -2.58 -0.02
C PHE A 81 9.52 -1.95 1.16
N ASP A 82 10.17 -2.76 1.99
CA ASP A 82 10.94 -2.28 3.15
C ASP A 82 12.06 -1.31 2.71
N GLU A 83 12.75 -1.59 1.60
CA GLU A 83 13.76 -0.69 1.01
C GLU A 83 13.15 0.64 0.52
N LEU A 84 11.96 0.63 -0.07
CA LEU A 84 11.27 1.85 -0.48
C LEU A 84 10.95 2.72 0.74
N ILE A 85 10.45 2.12 1.83
CA ILE A 85 10.16 2.86 3.07
C ILE A 85 11.44 3.41 3.68
N GLN A 86 12.52 2.62 3.74
CA GLN A 86 13.79 3.05 4.30
C GLN A 86 14.44 4.22 3.53
N LYS A 87 14.29 4.23 2.19
CA LYS A 87 14.82 5.30 1.33
C LYS A 87 13.91 6.53 1.28
N SER A 88 12.69 6.41 1.79
CA SER A 88 11.73 7.52 1.81
C SER A 88 12.10 8.55 2.86
N ASN A 89 11.68 9.79 2.61
CA ASN A 89 11.66 10.84 3.63
C ASN A 89 10.20 11.13 4.07
N GLU A 90 10.05 12.01 5.06
CA GLU A 90 8.76 12.38 5.63
C GLU A 90 7.74 12.91 4.61
N SER A 91 8.22 13.50 3.50
CA SER A 91 7.39 14.07 2.44
C SER A 91 7.10 13.09 1.30
N THR A 92 7.66 11.88 1.35
CA THR A 92 7.48 10.90 0.28
C THR A 92 6.02 10.46 0.23
N SER A 93 5.40 10.60 -0.95
CA SER A 93 3.99 10.31 -1.12
C SER A 93 3.72 8.80 -1.10
N LEU A 94 2.67 8.39 -0.40
CA LEU A 94 2.22 7.01 -0.41
C LEU A 94 1.84 6.54 -1.82
N GLN A 95 1.26 7.44 -2.62
CA GLN A 95 0.90 7.17 -4.01
C GLN A 95 2.10 6.65 -4.82
N SER A 96 3.26 7.30 -4.67
CA SER A 96 4.49 6.88 -5.36
C SER A 96 4.96 5.49 -4.91
N ILE A 97 4.84 5.19 -3.61
CA ILE A 97 5.19 3.86 -3.08
C ILE A 97 4.30 2.78 -3.68
N ILE A 98 2.99 3.01 -3.73
CA ILE A 98 2.03 2.05 -4.29
C ILE A 98 2.30 1.81 -5.78
N GLN A 99 2.56 2.87 -6.56
CA GLN A 99 2.90 2.75 -7.98
C GLN A 99 4.16 1.91 -8.20
N LEU A 100 5.22 2.16 -7.43
CA LEU A 100 6.46 1.39 -7.54
C LEU A 100 6.26 -0.09 -7.21
N ILE A 101 5.41 -0.40 -6.21
CA ILE A 101 5.03 -1.79 -5.91
C ILE A 101 4.23 -2.39 -7.06
N GLN A 102 3.20 -1.71 -7.57
CA GLN A 102 2.41 -2.17 -8.71
C GLN A 102 3.28 -2.45 -9.95
N ASP A 103 4.27 -1.61 -10.22
CA ASP A 103 5.22 -1.79 -11.33
C ASP A 103 6.16 -2.98 -11.09
N TYR A 104 6.59 -3.20 -9.84
CA TYR A 104 7.39 -4.36 -9.48
C TYR A 104 6.61 -5.66 -9.63
N LEU A 105 5.34 -5.67 -9.22
CA LEU A 105 4.44 -6.83 -9.37
C LEU A 105 4.26 -7.22 -10.84
N LEU A 106 4.07 -6.25 -11.75
CA LEU A 106 3.99 -6.55 -13.19
C LEU A 106 5.22 -7.25 -13.75
N LYS A 107 6.41 -6.94 -13.23
CA LYS A 107 7.66 -7.54 -13.73
C LYS A 107 7.84 -8.98 -13.28
N ILE A 108 7.21 -9.38 -12.18
CA ILE A 108 7.33 -10.72 -11.62
C ILE A 108 6.16 -11.63 -11.96
N SER A 109 4.99 -11.07 -12.33
CA SER A 109 3.80 -11.81 -12.76
C SER A 109 3.87 -12.28 -14.22
N ILE A 110 5.08 -12.64 -14.70
CA ILE A 110 5.34 -13.26 -16.02
C ILE A 110 5.31 -14.78 -15.89
#